data_AF-A0A0M3JMF2-F1
#
_entry.id   AF-A0A0M3JMF2-F1
#
_cell.length_a   1.000
_cell.length_b   1.000
_cell.length_c   1.000
_cell.angle_alpha   90.00
_cell.angle_beta   90.00
_cell.angle_gamma   90.00
#
_symmetry.space_group_name_H-M   'P 1'
#
loop_
_entity.id
_entity.type
_entity.pdbx_description
1 polymer ?
#
loop_
_entity_poly.entity_id
_entity_poly.type
_entity_poly.pdbx_seq_one_letter_code
_entity_poly.pdbx_strand_id
1 'polypeptide(L)' 'MRYGGAGDGDATGGFWWSLHFRWDLVSKAEKKRRKSVTEHVRSPTMAGGLLAANRKYFLEVGGY' A
#
# COMPACT_ATOMS: atom_id res chain seq x y z
N MET A 1 -14.07 14.26 4.61
CA MET A 1 -13.32 13.01 4.94
C MET A 1 -11.88 13.42 5.20
N ARG A 2 -11.33 13.12 6.38
CA ARG A 2 -9.99 13.58 6.77
C ARG A 2 -8.96 12.52 6.40
N TYR A 3 -8.20 12.76 5.35
CA TYR A 3 -7.08 11.91 4.97
C TYR A 3 -5.89 12.26 5.87
N GLY A 4 -5.79 11.60 7.02
CA GLY A 4 -4.62 11.70 7.88
C GLY A 4 -3.52 10.81 7.33
N GLY A 5 -2.52 11.40 6.67
CA GLY A 5 -1.27 10.70 6.42
C GLY A 5 -0.61 10.39 7.76
N ALA A 6 -0.40 9.11 8.08
CA ALA A 6 0.35 8.73 9.26
C ALA A 6 1.79 9.26 9.10
N GLY A 7 2.20 10.17 9.99
CA GLY A 7 3.48 10.90 9.92
C GLY A 7 4.74 10.02 9.94
N ASP A 8 4.61 8.75 10.30
CA ASP A 8 5.72 7.80 10.43
C ASP A 8 5.75 6.71 9.34
N GLY A 9 5.10 6.92 8.18
CA GLY A 9 5.10 5.93 7.08
C GLY A 9 4.32 4.65 7.42
N ASP A 10 3.44 4.73 8.41
CA ASP A 10 2.67 3.62 8.98
C ASP A 10 1.26 3.51 8.37
N ALA A 11 1.11 3.90 7.10
CA ALA A 11 -0.14 3.81 6.37
C ALA A 11 -0.05 2.81 5.19
N THR A 12 -1.03 1.91 5.09
CA THR A 12 -1.25 1.02 3.95
C THR A 12 -2.55 1.39 3.23
N GLY A 13 -2.64 1.06 1.95
CA GLY A 13 -3.85 1.26 1.16
C GLY A 13 -4.89 0.17 1.40
N GLY A 14 -6.13 0.59 1.67
CA GLY A 14 -7.32 -0.26 1.69
C GLY A 14 -8.42 0.29 0.78
N PHE A 15 -9.58 -0.37 0.80
CA PHE A 15 -10.78 0.12 0.14
C PHE A 15 -12.03 -0.15 0.98
N TRP A 16 -13.03 0.71 0.84
CA TRP A 16 -14.37 0.46 1.37
C TRP A 16 -15.15 -0.49 0.46
N TRP A 17 -16.23 -1.08 0.95
CA TRP A 17 -17.13 -1.89 0.10
C TRP A 17 -17.75 -1.10 -1.06
N SER A 18 -17.74 0.22 -1.00
CA SER A 18 -18.06 1.10 -2.14
C SER A 18 -16.95 1.22 -3.18
N LEU A 19 -15.85 0.45 -3.04
CA LEU A 19 -14.64 0.45 -3.88
C LEU A 19 -13.82 1.75 -3.86
N HIS A 20 -14.08 2.64 -2.90
CA HIS A 20 -13.29 3.86 -2.72
C HIS A 20 -12.02 3.57 -1.94
N PHE A 21 -10.88 4.08 -2.44
CA PHE A 21 -9.60 4.02 -1.76
C PHE A 21 -9.62 4.70 -0.38
N ARG A 22 -8.87 4.13 0.56
CA ARG A 22 -8.64 4.67 1.91
C ARG A 22 -7.23 4.37 2.40
N TRP A 23 -6.77 5.15 3.36
CA TRP A 23 -5.57 4.87 4.14
C TRP A 23 -5.93 4.18 5.44
N ASP A 24 -5.24 3.07 5.72
CA ASP A 24 -5.37 2.29 6.95
C ASP A 24 -4.03 2.22 7.67
N LEU A 25 -4.06 2.03 8.99
CA LEU A 25 -2.84 1.84 9.78
C LEU A 25 -2.23 0.47 9.50
N VAL A 26 -0.89 0.40 9.47
CA VAL A 26 -0.18 -0.88 9.34
C VAL A 26 -0.60 -1.84 10.46
N SER A 27 -0.98 -3.05 10.07
CA SER A 27 -1.43 -4.09 11.01
C SER A 27 -0.30 -4.53 11.97
N LYS A 28 -0.66 -4.99 13.17
CA LYS A 28 0.31 -5.54 14.13
C LYS A 28 1.12 -6.71 13.56
N ALA A 29 0.49 -7.52 12.72
CA ALA A 29 1.17 -8.64 12.05
C ALA A 29 2.27 -8.15 11.11
N GLU A 30 2.00 -7.11 10.31
CA GLU A 30 2.99 -6.54 9.41
C GLU A 30 4.10 -5.80 10.17
N LYS A 31 3.77 -5.09 11.26
CA LYS A 31 4.78 -4.51 12.16
C LYS A 31 5.70 -5.56 12.77
N LYS A 32 5.16 -6.72 13.16
CA LYS A 32 5.95 -7.85 13.69
C LYS A 32 6.78 -8.55 12.62
N ARG A 33 6.32 -8.56 11.36
CA ARG A 33 7.05 -9.17 10.23
C ARG A 33 8.32 -8.38 9.88
N ARG A 34 8.23 -7.05 9.90
CA ARG A 34 9.34 -6.14 9.55
C ARG A 34 10.40 -6.18 10.65
N LYS A 35 11.66 -6.42 10.28
CA LYS A 35 12.79 -6.38 11.22
C LYS A 35 13.52 -5.04 11.22
N SER A 36 13.34 -4.25 10.16
CA SER A 36 13.95 -2.93 9.97
C SER A 36 12.95 -1.94 9.39
N VAL A 37 13.16 -0.65 9.67
CA VAL A 37 12.40 0.46 9.07
C VAL A 37 12.55 0.54 7.55
N THR A 38 13.68 0.05 7.02
CA THR A 38 13.98 0.03 5.58
C THR A 38 13.29 -1.11 4.82
N GLU A 39 12.70 -2.07 5.53
CA GLU A 39 11.91 -3.11 4.86
C GLU A 39 10.61 -2.55 4.29
N HIS A 40 10.24 -3.06 3.11
CA HIS A 40 8.97 -2.77 2.47
C HIS A 40 7.79 -3.11 3.39
N VAL A 41 6.72 -2.33 3.22
CA VAL A 41 5.42 -2.59 3.84
C VAL A 41 4.51 -3.23 2.80
N ARG A 42 3.94 -4.39 3.10
CA ARG A 42 2.94 -5.02 2.22
C ARG A 42 1.62 -4.26 2.33
N SER A 43 1.10 -3.80 1.19
CA SER A 43 -0.13 -3.02 1.09
C SER A 43 -1.18 -3.78 0.28
N PRO A 44 -2.43 -3.94 0.78
CA PRO A 44 -3.50 -4.60 0.03
C PRO A 44 -3.88 -3.89 -1.27
N THR A 45 -3.86 -2.56 -1.26
CA THR A 45 -4.13 -1.73 -2.45
C THR A 45 -3.14 -0.58 -2.54
N MET A 46 -3.10 0.08 -3.70
CA MET A 46 -2.25 1.23 -3.99
C MET A 46 -3.11 2.46 -4.32
N ALA A 47 -2.59 3.65 -4.05
CA ALA A 47 -3.28 4.91 -4.37
C ALA A 47 -3.40 5.16 -5.89
N GLY A 48 -2.53 4.56 -6.71
CA GLY A 48 -2.66 4.52 -8.17
C GLY A 48 -1.76 5.46 -8.98
N GLY A 49 -1.16 6.50 -8.37
CA GLY A 49 -0.40 7.53 -9.11
C GLY A 49 1.12 7.39 -9.12
N LEU A 50 1.70 6.65 -8.17
CA LEU A 50 3.15 6.50 -8.02
C LEU A 50 3.47 5.03 -7.79
N LEU A 51 4.16 4.40 -8.74
CA LEU A 51 4.66 3.04 -8.62
C LEU A 51 5.92 2.84 -9.46
N ALA A 52 6.69 1.82 -9.10
CA ALA A 52 7.72 1.26 -9.96
C ALA A 52 7.45 -0.25 -10.10
N ALA A 53 7.43 -0.73 -11.34
CA ALA A 53 7.23 -2.14 -11.65
C ALA A 53 8.19 -2.56 -12.75
N ASN A 54 8.57 -3.84 -12.75
CA ASN A 54 9.30 -4.41 -13.87
C ASN A 54 8.42 -4.38 -15.14
N ARG A 55 8.93 -3.82 -16.24
CA ARG A 55 8.16 -3.65 -17.49
C ARG A 55 7.62 -4.97 -18.05
N LYS A 56 8.41 -6.04 -18.04
CA LYS A 56 7.97 -7.35 -18.56
C LYS A 56 6.82 -7.89 -17.71
N TYR A 57 7.00 -7.88 -16.39
CA TYR A 57 5.96 -8.31 -15.45
C TYR A 57 4.68 -7.48 -15.60
N PHE A 58 4.81 -6.15 -15.69
CA PHE A 58 3.68 -5.24 -15.85
C PHE A 58 2.83 -5.57 -17.10
N LEU A 59 3.47 -5.88 -18.23
CA LEU A 59 2.75 -6.27 -19.45
C LEU A 59 2.21 -7.71 -19.37
N GLU A 60 2.92 -8.61 -18.69
CA GLU A 60 2.50 -10.02 -18.52
C GLU A 60 1.23 -10.14 -17.67
N VAL A 61 1.09 -9.32 -16.62
CA VAL A 61 -0.11 -9.33 -15.76
C VAL A 61 -1.33 -8.64 -16.39
N GLY A 62 -1.20 -8.11 -17.61
CA GLY A 62 -2.30 -7.50 -18.36
C GLY A 62 -2.23 -5.98 -18.49
N GLY A 63 -1.15 -5.32 -18.04
CA GLY A 63 -0.99 -3.88 -18.17
C GLY A 63 -2.12 -3.08 -17.48
N TYR A 64 -2.65 -2.09 -18.19
CA TYR A 64 -3.88 -1.37 -17.85
C TYR A 64 -4.92 -1.60 -18.94
#